data_AF-A0A1J5JLF5-F1
#
_entry.id   AF-A0A1J5JLF5-F1
#
_cell.length_a   1.000
_cell.length_b   1.000
_cell.length_c   1.000
_cell.angle_alpha   90.00
_cell.angle_beta   90.00
_cell.angle_gamma   90.00
#
_symmetry.space_group_name_H-M   'P 1'
#
loop_
_entity.id
_entity.type
_entity.pdbx_description
1 polymer ?
#
loop_
_entity_poly.entity_id
_entity_poly.type
_entity_poly.pdbx_seq_one_letter_code
_entity_poly.pdbx_strand_id
1 'polypeptide(L)'
;MRAVIFILFLLVFFMTLRGIIKINLIVLLAPFAILITIFFTGAAWHRYLCPFGVLFSLPAGVSRWRFHINPDRCLACGRCRRVCPAGAIAVNEAPEKSYRILPRYCLFCCACQEVCPRSSIELTAARPASSREKMTRNL
;
A
#
# COMPACT_ATOMS: atom_id res chain seq x y z
N MET A 1 -15.06 19.01 2.35
CA MET A 1 -15.76 18.13 1.38
C MET A 1 -16.01 16.72 1.93
N ARG A 2 -14.98 15.96 2.34
CA ARG A 2 -15.16 14.59 2.89
C ARG A 2 -16.05 14.50 4.14
N ALA A 3 -15.93 15.47 5.06
CA ALA A 3 -16.73 15.52 6.28
C ALA A 3 -18.23 15.81 6.02
N VAL A 4 -18.55 16.60 5.00
CA VAL A 4 -19.95 16.95 4.66
C VAL A 4 -20.69 15.70 4.14
N ILE A 5 -20.03 14.91 3.30
CA ILE A 5 -20.56 13.65 2.76
C ILE A 5 -20.81 12.64 3.89
N PHE A 6 -19.90 12.57 4.86
CA PHE A 6 -20.03 11.70 6.02
C PHE A 6 -21.22 12.09 6.92
N ILE A 7 -21.41 13.40 7.17
CA ILE A 7 -22.53 13.91 7.98
C ILE A 7 -23.88 13.66 7.29
N LEU A 8 -23.97 13.90 5.98
CA LEU A 8 -25.18 13.64 5.20
C LEU A 8 -25.55 12.15 5.18
N PHE A 9 -24.55 11.26 5.04
CA PHE A 9 -24.74 9.82 5.13
C PHE A 9 -25.25 9.38 6.51
N LEU A 10 -24.65 9.89 7.60
CA LEU A 10 -25.08 9.57 8.95
C LEU A 10 -26.52 10.04 9.23
N LEU A 11 -26.93 11.21 8.75
CA LEU A 11 -28.30 11.71 8.90
C LEU A 11 -29.31 10.79 8.20
N VAL A 12 -29.06 10.43 6.93
CA VAL A 12 -29.94 9.52 6.18
C VAL A 12 -29.99 8.14 6.83
N PHE A 13 -28.85 7.60 7.26
CA PHE A 13 -28.76 6.33 7.99
C PHE A 13 -29.57 6.36 9.30
N PHE A 14 -29.45 7.43 10.09
CA PHE A 14 -30.20 7.59 11.35
C PHE A 14 -31.71 7.76 11.12
N MET A 15 -32.11 8.44 10.05
CA MET A 15 -33.51 8.58 9.65
C MET A 15 -34.12 7.25 9.20
N THR A 16 -33.35 6.41 8.51
CA THR A 16 -33.76 5.03 8.16
C THR A 16 -33.85 4.15 9.40
N LEU A 17 -32.89 4.24 10.34
CA LEU A 17 -32.91 3.47 11.60
C LEU A 17 -34.09 3.82 12.51
N ARG A 18 -34.55 5.08 12.50
CA ARG A 18 -35.77 5.50 13.21
C ARG A 18 -37.07 4.95 12.59
N GLY A 19 -36.99 4.14 11.53
CA GLY A 19 -38.15 3.42 10.98
C GLY A 19 -39.14 4.29 10.22
N ILE A 20 -38.79 5.56 9.94
CA ILE A 20 -39.66 6.53 9.26
C ILE A 20 -39.80 6.17 7.76
N ILE A 21 -38.84 5.43 7.19
CA ILE A 21 -38.80 5.09 5.77
C ILE A 21 -38.40 3.61 5.61
N LYS A 22 -39.29 2.79 5.01
CA LYS A 22 -39.02 1.37 4.69
C LYS A 22 -38.19 1.28 3.40
N ILE A 23 -36.87 1.37 3.49
CA ILE A 23 -35.93 1.18 2.36
C ILE A 23 -35.23 -0.17 2.48
N ASN A 24 -34.97 -0.82 1.34
CA ASN A 24 -34.22 -2.08 1.27
C ASN A 24 -32.77 -1.90 1.72
N LEU A 25 -32.27 -2.84 2.54
CA LEU A 25 -30.92 -2.82 3.12
C LEU A 25 -29.80 -2.63 2.07
N ILE A 26 -29.97 -3.15 0.85
CA ILE A 26 -29.01 -2.99 -0.25
C ILE A 26 -28.78 -1.50 -0.60
N VAL A 27 -29.85 -0.70 -0.58
CA VAL A 27 -29.79 0.74 -0.88
C VAL A 27 -29.08 1.51 0.25
N LEU A 28 -29.05 0.96 1.47
CA LEU A 28 -28.30 1.50 2.60
C LEU A 28 -26.80 1.15 2.54
N LEU A 29 -26.48 -0.06 2.07
CA LEU A 29 -25.10 -0.56 1.99
C LEU A 29 -24.32 0.06 0.83
N ALA A 30 -24.96 0.39 -0.29
CA ALA A 30 -24.31 1.01 -1.45
C ALA A 30 -23.60 2.35 -1.12
N PRO A 31 -24.24 3.34 -0.46
CA PRO A 31 -23.57 4.57 -0.07
C PRO A 31 -22.51 4.36 1.03
N PHE A 32 -22.68 3.36 1.90
CA PHE A 32 -21.64 2.98 2.87
C PHE A 32 -20.37 2.48 2.20
N ALA A 33 -20.50 1.64 1.16
CA ALA A 33 -19.38 1.16 0.37
C ALA A 33 -18.66 2.31 -0.37
N ILE A 34 -19.42 3.26 -0.93
CA ILE A 34 -18.88 4.45 -1.60
C ILE A 34 -18.17 5.39 -0.60
N LEU A 35 -18.69 5.49 0.63
CA LEU A 35 -18.06 6.28 1.68
C LEU A 35 -16.72 5.67 2.12
N ILE A 36 -16.67 4.34 2.26
CA ILE A 36 -15.45 3.60 2.59
C ILE A 36 -14.39 3.79 1.49
N THR A 37 -14.76 3.76 0.22
CA THR A 37 -13.82 3.99 -0.91
C THR A 37 -13.25 5.40 -0.96
N ILE A 38 -14.03 6.41 -0.62
CA ILE A 38 -13.57 7.81 -0.63
C ILE A 38 -12.67 8.14 0.58
N PHE A 39 -12.85 7.44 1.71
CA PHE A 39 -12.13 7.72 2.95
C PHE A 39 -10.78 7.00 3.04
N PHE A 40 -10.69 5.77 2.54
CA PHE A 40 -9.44 5.02 2.56
C PHE A 40 -8.54 5.45 1.39
N THR A 41 -7.38 6.04 1.70
CA THR A 41 -6.34 6.34 0.69
C THR A 41 -5.95 5.10 -0.11
N GLY A 42 -5.56 5.26 -1.38
CA GLY A 42 -5.23 4.15 -2.28
C GLY A 42 -4.21 3.15 -1.70
N ALA A 43 -3.34 3.58 -0.78
CA ALA A 43 -2.41 2.70 -0.09
C ALA A 43 -3.03 1.76 0.93
N ALA A 44 -4.10 2.18 1.62
CA ALA A 44 -4.79 1.33 2.56
C ALA A 44 -5.62 0.24 1.84
N TRP A 45 -6.14 0.54 0.65
CA TRP A 45 -6.79 -0.44 -0.22
C TRP A 45 -5.84 -1.56 -0.63
N HIS A 46 -4.68 -1.22 -1.18
CA HIS A 46 -3.73 -2.21 -1.68
C HIS A 46 -3.04 -3.02 -0.57
N ARG A 47 -3.01 -2.50 0.66
CA ARG A 47 -2.38 -3.16 1.81
C ARG A 47 -3.35 -3.98 2.66
N TYR A 48 -4.60 -3.55 2.82
CA TYR A 48 -5.53 -4.13 3.81
C TYR A 48 -6.88 -4.56 3.24
N LEU A 49 -7.42 -3.87 2.23
CA LEU A 49 -8.79 -4.12 1.74
C LEU A 49 -8.85 -4.94 0.45
N CYS A 50 -7.76 -5.01 -0.32
CA CYS A 50 -7.73 -5.73 -1.58
C CYS A 50 -7.53 -7.23 -1.32
N PRO A 51 -8.51 -8.10 -1.64
CA PRO A 51 -8.34 -9.55 -1.51
C PRO A 51 -7.19 -10.06 -2.38
N PHE A 52 -6.95 -9.44 -3.54
CA PHE A 52 -5.81 -9.72 -4.40
C PHE A 52 -4.48 -9.23 -3.79
N GLY A 53 -4.47 -8.09 -3.09
CA GLY A 53 -3.27 -7.56 -2.43
C GLY A 53 -2.75 -8.49 -1.33
N VAL A 54 -3.65 -9.02 -0.50
CA VAL A 54 -3.29 -10.04 0.51
C VAL A 54 -2.83 -11.34 -0.17
N LEU A 55 -3.54 -11.79 -1.20
CA LEU A 55 -3.20 -12.99 -1.97
C LEU A 55 -1.81 -12.91 -2.62
N PHE A 56 -1.44 -11.76 -3.18
CA PHE A 56 -0.13 -11.53 -3.81
C PHE A 56 0.98 -11.21 -2.80
N SER A 57 0.65 -10.72 -1.60
CA SER A 57 1.65 -10.42 -0.56
C SER A 57 2.33 -11.69 0.02
N LEU A 58 1.62 -12.81 0.05
CA LEU A 58 2.13 -14.10 0.54
C LEU A 58 3.29 -14.64 -0.32
N PRO A 59 3.15 -14.81 -1.65
CA PRO A 59 4.26 -15.21 -2.52
C PRO A 59 5.32 -14.12 -2.66
N ALA A 60 4.99 -12.82 -2.51
CA ALA A 60 5.97 -11.74 -2.56
C ALA A 60 7.03 -11.84 -1.45
N GLY A 61 6.66 -12.31 -0.25
CA GLY A 61 7.59 -12.53 0.86
C GLY A 61 8.65 -13.61 0.58
N VAL A 62 8.29 -14.64 -0.20
CA VAL A 62 9.16 -15.76 -0.60
C VAL A 62 9.76 -15.58 -2.00
N SER A 63 9.33 -14.57 -2.74
CA SER A 63 9.82 -14.30 -4.09
C SER A 63 11.31 -14.01 -4.11
N ARG A 64 11.98 -14.60 -5.10
CA ARG A 64 13.42 -14.40 -5.36
C ARG A 64 13.69 -13.02 -5.96
N TRP A 65 12.69 -12.41 -6.60
CA TRP A 65 12.82 -11.15 -7.31
C TRP A 65 12.50 -10.00 -6.37
N ARG A 66 13.33 -8.95 -6.34
CA ARG A 66 13.13 -7.78 -5.48
C ARG A 66 13.64 -6.53 -6.17
N PHE A 67 12.90 -5.45 -6.07
CA PHE A 67 13.41 -4.14 -6.49
C PHE A 67 14.43 -3.62 -5.48
N HIS A 68 15.59 -3.20 -5.98
CA HIS A 68 16.68 -2.61 -5.23
C HIS A 68 16.96 -1.21 -5.76
N ILE A 69 17.16 -0.25 -4.85
CA ILE A 69 17.54 1.11 -5.21
C ILE A 69 19.04 1.22 -5.03
N ASN A 70 19.78 1.49 -6.11
CA ASN A 70 21.21 1.73 -6.04
C ASN A 70 21.46 3.11 -5.37
N PRO A 71 22.09 3.15 -4.18
CA PRO A 71 22.32 4.40 -3.46
C PRO A 71 23.25 5.35 -4.22
N ASP A 72 24.26 4.84 -4.93
CA ASP A 72 25.26 5.64 -5.65
C ASP A 72 24.65 6.43 -6.82
N ARG A 73 23.55 5.92 -7.39
CA ARG A 73 22.82 6.56 -8.50
C ARG A 73 21.60 7.35 -8.01
N CYS A 74 21.21 7.20 -6.75
CA CYS A 74 19.98 7.77 -6.20
C CYS A 74 20.22 9.16 -5.62
N LEU A 75 19.65 10.19 -6.24
CA LEU A 75 19.69 11.57 -5.73
C LEU A 75 18.65 11.89 -4.65
N ALA A 76 18.12 10.89 -3.95
CA ALA A 76 17.17 11.06 -2.85
C ALA A 76 15.92 11.95 -3.13
N CYS A 77 15.43 12.01 -4.38
CA CYS A 77 14.34 12.92 -4.77
C CYS A 77 12.93 12.55 -4.24
N GLY A 78 12.74 11.33 -3.75
CA GLY A 78 11.48 10.86 -3.15
C GLY A 78 10.29 10.69 -4.10
N ARG A 79 10.47 10.79 -5.44
CA ARG A 79 9.38 10.53 -6.42
C ARG A 79 8.85 9.11 -6.33
N CYS A 80 9.74 8.13 -6.21
CA CYS A 80 9.38 6.72 -6.03
C CYS A 80 8.45 6.52 -4.83
N ARG A 81 8.74 7.16 -3.69
CA ARG A 81 7.90 7.11 -2.48
C ARG A 81 6.51 7.69 -2.70
N ARG A 82 6.39 8.79 -3.44
CA ARG A 82 5.11 9.46 -3.72
C ARG A 82 4.21 8.65 -4.64
N VAL A 83 4.78 7.97 -5.63
CA VAL A 83 4.00 7.18 -6.61
C VAL A 83 3.67 5.77 -6.11
N CYS A 84 4.39 5.27 -5.10
CA CYS A 84 4.21 3.89 -4.63
C CYS A 84 2.81 3.67 -4.04
N PRO A 85 1.92 2.91 -4.71
CA PRO A 85 0.55 2.73 -4.23
C PRO A 85 0.54 1.97 -2.92
N ALA A 86 1.44 1.02 -2.69
CA ALA A 86 1.49 0.24 -1.45
C ALA A 86 2.22 0.94 -0.29
N GLY A 87 2.83 2.11 -0.52
CA GLY A 87 3.69 2.75 0.48
C GLY A 87 4.89 1.89 0.89
N ALA A 88 5.40 1.04 -0.02
CA ALA A 88 6.45 0.07 0.26
C ALA A 88 7.87 0.67 0.39
N ILE A 89 8.02 1.99 0.28
CA ILE A 89 9.33 2.65 0.25
C ILE A 89 9.60 3.34 1.59
N ALA A 90 10.55 2.78 2.34
CA ALA A 90 11.06 3.32 3.58
C ALA A 90 12.18 4.34 3.31
N VAL A 91 12.32 5.30 4.23
CA VAL A 91 13.42 6.28 4.23
C VAL A 91 14.38 5.88 5.34
N ASN A 92 15.68 5.81 5.03
CA ASN A 92 16.71 5.74 6.05
C ASN A 92 17.32 7.13 6.19
N GLU A 93 17.43 7.61 7.43
CA GLU A 93 17.80 8.99 7.73
C GLU A 93 19.30 9.20 7.98
N ALA A 94 20.14 8.14 7.96
CA ALA A 94 21.56 8.24 8.27
C ALA A 94 22.47 7.34 7.40
N PRO A 95 23.69 7.81 7.01
CA PRO A 95 24.22 9.19 7.07
C PRO A 95 23.75 10.09 5.91
N GLU A 96 23.22 9.52 4.84
CA GLU A 96 22.58 10.23 3.73
C GLU A 96 21.14 9.75 3.56
N LYS A 97 20.26 10.63 3.06
CA LYS A 97 18.85 10.31 2.83
C LYS A 97 18.72 9.23 1.76
N SER A 98 18.59 7.98 2.18
CA SER A 98 18.46 6.85 1.27
C SER A 98 17.05 6.27 1.29
N TYR A 99 16.62 5.72 0.17
CA TYR A 99 15.33 5.05 0.03
C TYR A 99 15.55 3.55 -0.11
N ARG A 100 14.75 2.75 0.61
CA ARG A 100 14.75 1.29 0.51
C ARG A 100 13.34 0.77 0.23
N ILE A 101 13.22 -0.17 -0.68
CA ILE A 101 11.96 -0.86 -0.97
C ILE A 101 11.82 -2.04 0.00
N LEU A 102 10.69 -2.09 0.71
CA LEU A 102 10.28 -3.19 1.59
C LEU A 102 9.58 -4.26 0.74
N PRO A 103 10.22 -5.43 0.51
CA PRO A 103 9.71 -6.43 -0.44
C PRO A 103 8.37 -7.03 -0.02
N ARG A 104 8.11 -7.09 1.29
CA ARG A 104 6.84 -7.60 1.85
C ARG A 104 5.62 -6.78 1.46
N TYR A 105 5.82 -5.49 1.16
CA TYR A 105 4.75 -4.57 0.78
C TYR A 105 4.81 -4.21 -0.71
N CYS A 106 5.81 -4.70 -1.44
CA CYS A 106 5.96 -4.38 -2.85
C CYS A 106 4.97 -5.22 -3.68
N LEU A 107 4.17 -4.54 -4.50
CA LEU A 107 3.20 -5.19 -5.41
C LEU A 107 3.76 -5.49 -6.81
N PHE A 108 5.06 -5.27 -7.04
CA PHE A 108 5.69 -5.40 -8.36
C PHE A 108 4.99 -4.62 -9.50
N CYS A 109 4.39 -3.47 -9.20
CA CYS A 109 3.68 -2.63 -10.16
C CYS A 109 4.58 -1.74 -11.05
N CYS A 110 5.90 -1.77 -10.88
CA CYS A 110 6.89 -0.99 -11.65
C CYS A 110 6.77 0.55 -11.63
N ALA A 111 5.74 1.15 -11.03
CA ALA A 111 5.54 2.60 -11.00
C ALA A 111 6.75 3.40 -10.46
N CYS A 112 7.49 2.83 -9.51
CA CYS A 112 8.70 3.47 -8.97
C CYS A 112 9.84 3.56 -10.00
N GLN A 113 9.96 2.56 -10.89
CA GLN A 113 10.97 2.50 -11.95
C GLN A 113 10.67 3.52 -13.04
N GLU A 114 9.40 3.66 -13.44
CA GLU A 114 8.95 4.60 -14.46
C GLU A 114 9.17 6.06 -14.08
N VAL A 115 8.95 6.42 -12.81
CA VAL A 115 9.10 7.81 -12.35
C VAL A 115 10.55 8.19 -12.02
N CYS A 116 11.48 7.23 -12.03
CA CYS A 116 12.86 7.46 -11.60
C CYS A 116 13.67 8.17 -12.68
N PRO A 117 14.12 9.42 -12.46
CA PRO A 117 14.85 10.17 -13.49
C PRO A 117 16.26 9.63 -13.79
N ARG A 118 16.82 8.82 -12.88
CA ARG A 118 18.16 8.21 -13.01
C ARG A 118 18.11 6.71 -13.28
N SER A 119 16.91 6.15 -13.42
CA SER A 119 16.71 4.69 -13.57
C SER A 119 17.51 3.88 -12.54
N SER A 120 17.58 4.38 -11.30
CA SER A 120 18.42 3.81 -10.23
C SER A 120 17.76 2.61 -9.52
N ILE A 121 16.65 2.11 -10.05
CA ILE A 121 15.84 1.04 -9.46
C ILE A 121 15.95 -0.17 -10.37
N GLU A 122 16.51 -1.26 -9.84
CA GLU A 122 16.81 -2.47 -10.59
C GLU A 122 16.10 -3.67 -9.95
N LEU A 123 15.69 -4.64 -10.77
CA LEU A 123 15.13 -5.90 -10.28
C LEU A 123 16.27 -6.89 -10.03
N THR A 124 16.54 -7.19 -8.77
CA THR A 124 17.58 -8.13 -8.35
C THR A 124 16.97 -9.45 -7.89
N ALA A 125 17.60 -10.57 -8.26
CA ALA A 125 17.29 -11.87 -7.70
C ALA A 125 17.93 -12.00 -6.29
N ALA A 126 17.29 -11.44 -5.27
CA ALA A 126 17.73 -11.56 -3.89
C ALA A 126 17.48 -12.99 -3.35
N ARG A 127 18.49 -13.57 -2.70
CA ARG A 127 18.33 -14.84 -1.96
C ARG A 127 17.22 -14.70 -0.91
N PRO A 128 16.31 -15.67 -0.77
CA PRO A 128 15.15 -15.56 0.12
C PRO A 128 15.58 -15.35 1.58
N ALA A 129 14.92 -14.41 2.25
CA ALA A 129 15.19 -14.01 3.63
C ALA A 129 14.92 -15.13 4.66
N SER A 130 14.24 -16.22 4.28
CA SER A 130 14.04 -17.42 5.12
C SER A 130 15.35 -18.16 5.47
N SER A 131 16.46 -17.81 4.81
CA SER A 131 17.78 -18.34 5.11
C SER A 131 18.49 -17.65 6.30
N ARG A 132 18.05 -16.47 6.75
CA ARG A 132 18.70 -15.78 7.88
C ARG A 132 18.21 -16.23 9.25
N GLU A 133 16.97 -16.70 9.38
CA GLU A 133 16.45 -17.15 10.68
C GLU A 133 16.98 -18.53 11.12
N LYS A 134 17.51 -19.32 10.19
CA LYS A 134 18.21 -20.58 10.51
C LYS A 134 19.68 -20.40 10.91
N MET A 135 20.27 -19.20 10.81
CA MET A 135 21.68 -18.96 11.17
C MET A 135 21.86 -18.43 12.60
N THR A 136 20.87 -17.72 13.16
CA THR A 136 20.95 -17.15 14.51
C THR A 136 20.44 -18.06 15.61
N ARG A 137 20.08 -19.32 15.30
CA ARG A 137 19.62 -20.32 16.29
C ARG A 137 20.65 -21.42 16.57
N ASN A 138 21.83 -21.33 15.95
CA ASN A 138 22.96 -22.24 16.17
C ASN A 138 24.21 -21.48 16.67
N LEU A 139 24.01 -20.35 17.36
CA LEU A 139 25.01 -19.68 18.19
C LEU A 139 24.48 -19.65 19.62
#